data_AF-A0AAN1GRA9-F1
#
_entry.id   AF-A0AAN1GRA9-F1
#
_cell.length_a   1.000
_cell.length_b   1.000
_cell.length_c   1.000
_cell.angle_alpha   90.00
_cell.angle_beta   90.00
_cell.angle_gamma   90.00
#
_symmetry.space_group_name_H-M   'P 1'
#
loop_
_entity.id
_entity.type
_entity.pdbx_description
1 polymer ?
#
loop_
_entity_poly.entity_id
_entity_poly.type
_entity_poly.pdbx_seq_one_letter_code
_entity_poly.pdbx_strand_id
1 'polypeptide(L)'
;MDIETEREVHELTLAAIYHGRLLADEWQETGLVPLGTTKQLTQDLLQNLHERRELEELDEDRLHLLGEHIRKFTNQYREGLGDRALQQNIETEQIFDMKAIDLINLAWRWRQLRGAKRTLDDKMAAIKVTDRLLAQV
;
A
#
# COMPACT_ATOMS: atom_id res chain seq x y z
N MET A 1 19.36 20.00 6.11
CA MET A 1 18.78 19.49 4.86
C MET A 1 18.55 20.68 3.96
N ASP A 2 18.82 20.58 2.66
CA ASP A 2 18.53 21.66 1.72
C ASP A 2 17.03 21.70 1.36
N ILE A 3 16.58 22.84 0.83
CA ILE A 3 15.15 23.09 0.50
C ILE A 3 14.64 22.12 -0.57
N GLU A 4 15.48 21.66 -1.50
CA GLU A 4 15.05 20.74 -2.56
C GLU A 4 14.78 19.36 -1.99
N THR A 5 15.67 18.86 -1.12
CA THR A 5 15.50 17.59 -0.42
C THR A 5 14.24 17.62 0.48
N GLU A 6 14.00 18.71 1.21
CA GLU A 6 12.78 18.86 2.02
C GLU A 6 11.51 18.80 1.17
N ARG A 7 11.50 19.49 0.02
CA ARG A 7 10.37 19.47 -0.91
C ARG A 7 10.12 18.07 -1.48
N GLU A 8 11.16 17.36 -1.88
CA GLU A 8 11.02 16.00 -2.41
C GLU A 8 10.47 15.03 -1.36
N VAL A 9 10.97 15.09 -0.12
CA VAL A 9 10.44 14.27 0.99
C VAL A 9 8.98 14.61 1.24
N HIS A 10 8.60 15.89 1.19
CA HIS A 10 7.22 16.31 1.34
C HIS A 10 6.32 15.72 0.25
N GLU A 11 6.72 15.80 -1.03
CA GLU A 11 5.97 15.24 -2.16
C GLU A 11 5.79 13.73 -2.05
N LEU A 12 6.84 13.00 -1.68
CA LEU A 12 6.78 11.55 -1.45
C LEU A 12 5.87 11.18 -0.28
N THR A 13 5.91 11.97 0.79
CA THR A 13 5.02 11.80 1.94
C THR A 13 3.56 12.00 1.54
N LEU A 14 3.26 13.05 0.76
CA LEU A 14 1.92 13.31 0.25
C LEU A 14 1.43 12.17 -0.66
N ALA A 15 2.28 11.64 -1.54
CA ALA A 15 1.93 10.52 -2.41
C ALA A 15 1.56 9.26 -1.59
N ALA A 16 2.35 8.94 -0.57
CA ALA A 16 2.08 7.78 0.28
C ALA A 16 0.79 7.96 1.12
N ILE A 17 0.55 9.16 1.67
CA ILE A 17 -0.73 9.49 2.35
C ILE A 17 -1.91 9.36 1.39
N TYR A 18 -1.79 9.90 0.18
CA TYR A 18 -2.84 9.87 -0.83
C TYR A 18 -3.22 8.43 -1.20
N HIS A 19 -2.23 7.60 -1.53
CA HIS A 19 -2.47 6.20 -1.87
C HIS A 19 -2.96 5.38 -0.67
N GLY A 20 -2.52 5.71 0.55
CA GLY A 20 -2.98 5.08 1.78
C GLY A 20 -4.47 5.28 1.97
N ARG A 21 -4.92 6.54 1.89
CA ARG A 21 -6.34 6.88 1.99
C ARG A 21 -7.17 6.21 0.90
N LEU A 22 -6.73 6.27 -0.37
CA LEU A 22 -7.44 5.62 -1.46
C LEU A 22 -7.58 4.12 -1.27
N LEU A 23 -6.53 3.45 -0.80
CA LEU A 23 -6.59 2.02 -0.50
C LEU A 23 -7.65 1.74 0.57
N ALA A 24 -7.68 2.53 1.64
CA ALA A 24 -8.65 2.36 2.71
C ALA A 24 -10.10 2.60 2.25
N ASP A 25 -10.31 3.65 1.45
CA ASP A 25 -11.62 4.00 0.87
C ASP A 25 -12.12 2.86 -0.04
N GLU A 26 -11.30 2.44 -1.01
CA GLU A 26 -11.68 1.36 -1.93
C GLU A 26 -11.83 0.01 -1.22
N TRP A 27 -11.04 -0.25 -0.18
CA TRP A 27 -11.22 -1.44 0.65
C TRP A 27 -12.61 -1.46 1.28
N GLN A 28 -13.05 -0.34 1.85
CA GLN A 28 -14.37 -0.21 2.45
C GLN A 28 -15.48 -0.40 1.40
N GLU A 29 -15.31 0.18 0.20
CA GLU A 29 -16.26 0.01 -0.92
C GLU A 29 -16.35 -1.43 -1.39
N THR A 30 -15.24 -2.17 -1.42
CA THR A 30 -15.27 -3.61 -1.71
C THR A 30 -15.96 -4.43 -0.61
N GLY A 31 -16.28 -3.87 0.56
CA GLY A 31 -16.91 -4.61 1.65
C GLY A 31 -16.09 -5.82 2.13
N LEU A 32 -14.79 -5.82 1.88
CA LEU A 32 -13.88 -6.90 2.25
C LEU A 32 -13.69 -6.88 3.77
N VAL A 33 -14.08 -7.97 4.44
CA VAL A 33 -13.91 -8.12 5.88
C VAL A 33 -12.66 -8.96 6.15
N PRO A 34 -11.61 -8.40 6.79
CA PRO A 34 -10.42 -9.16 7.15
C PRO A 34 -10.79 -10.40 7.99
N LEU A 35 -10.15 -11.53 7.71
CA LEU A 35 -10.44 -12.80 8.38
C LEU A 35 -9.34 -13.20 9.36
N GLY A 36 -9.69 -14.08 10.31
CA GLY A 36 -8.74 -14.70 11.23
C GLY A 36 -8.23 -13.77 12.33
N THR A 37 -7.07 -14.14 12.90
CA THR A 37 -6.46 -13.47 14.06
C THR A 37 -5.95 -12.07 13.75
N THR A 38 -5.74 -11.73 12.48
CA THR A 38 -5.23 -10.42 12.05
C THR A 38 -6.34 -9.41 11.80
N LYS A 39 -7.62 -9.76 12.04
CA LYS A 39 -8.75 -8.90 11.69
C LYS A 39 -8.65 -7.51 12.30
N GLN A 40 -8.48 -7.44 13.62
CA GLN A 40 -8.44 -6.16 14.33
C GLN A 40 -7.26 -5.31 13.84
N LEU A 41 -6.07 -5.90 13.75
CA LEU A 41 -4.87 -5.24 13.23
C LEU A 41 -5.08 -4.67 11.83
N THR A 42 -5.72 -5.42 10.93
CA THR A 42 -6.02 -4.94 9.57
C THR A 42 -7.02 -3.79 9.58
N GLN A 43 -8.04 -3.85 10.44
CA GLN A 43 -9.03 -2.77 10.56
C GLN A 43 -8.42 -1.48 11.11
N ASP A 44 -7.59 -1.60 12.16
CA ASP A 44 -6.88 -0.46 12.74
C ASP A 44 -5.94 0.18 11.70
N LEU A 45 -5.21 -0.65 10.95
CA LEU A 45 -4.34 -0.18 9.87
C LEU A 45 -5.11 0.59 8.79
N LEU A 46 -6.24 0.05 8.33
CA LEU A 46 -7.08 0.72 7.33
C LEU A 46 -7.65 2.03 7.86
N GLN A 47 -8.05 2.07 9.13
CA GLN A 47 -8.52 3.31 9.77
C GLN A 47 -7.42 4.37 9.82
N ASN A 48 -6.19 3.98 10.18
CA ASN A 48 -5.07 4.91 10.25
C ASN A 48 -4.72 5.47 8.88
N LEU A 49 -4.73 4.62 7.84
CA LEU A 49 -4.56 5.05 6.45
C LEU A 49 -5.65 6.03 6.01
N HIS A 50 -6.91 5.76 6.35
CA HIS A 50 -8.04 6.65 6.06
C HIS A 50 -7.90 8.02 6.77
N GLU A 51 -7.49 8.01 8.03
CA GLU A 51 -7.27 9.20 8.85
C GLU A 51 -5.97 9.94 8.53
N ARG A 52 -5.15 9.43 7.61
CA ARG A 52 -3.84 10.00 7.22
C ARG A 52 -2.83 9.99 8.38
N ARG A 53 -2.92 8.98 9.25
CA ARG A 53 -2.08 8.82 10.44
C ARG A 53 -1.10 7.67 10.26
N GLU A 54 -0.05 7.68 11.09
CA GLU A 54 0.87 6.55 11.30
C GLU A 54 1.54 6.00 10.03
N LEU A 55 1.82 6.87 9.05
CA LEU A 55 2.56 6.45 7.85
C LEU A 55 3.94 5.89 8.20
N GLU A 56 4.58 6.41 9.25
CA GLU A 56 5.86 5.91 9.75
C GLU A 56 5.79 4.48 10.30
N GLU A 57 4.63 4.06 10.80
CA GLU A 57 4.42 2.70 11.30
C GLU A 57 3.99 1.72 10.20
N LEU A 58 3.65 2.22 9.00
CA LEU A 58 3.33 1.38 7.84
C LEU A 58 4.62 0.78 7.25
N ASP A 59 5.10 -0.29 7.86
CA ASP A 59 6.23 -1.08 7.37
C ASP A 59 5.82 -2.08 6.28
N GLU A 60 6.82 -2.77 5.73
CA GLU A 60 6.62 -3.77 4.68
C GLU A 60 5.80 -4.97 5.17
N ASP A 61 5.84 -5.31 6.46
CA ASP A 61 5.07 -6.43 7.02
C ASP A 61 3.57 -6.08 7.12
N ARG A 62 3.25 -4.87 7.56
CA ARG A 62 1.88 -4.34 7.56
C ARG A 62 1.34 -4.20 6.14
N LEU A 63 2.15 -3.72 5.19
CA LEU A 63 1.78 -3.71 3.77
C LEU A 63 1.55 -5.12 3.25
N HIS A 64 2.44 -6.06 3.55
CA HIS A 64 2.32 -7.44 3.13
C HIS A 64 1.03 -8.08 3.68
N LEU A 65 0.67 -7.80 4.92
CA LEU A 65 -0.58 -8.27 5.52
C LEU A 65 -1.82 -7.82 4.73
N LEU A 66 -1.89 -6.55 4.33
CA LEU A 66 -2.98 -6.04 3.47
C LEU A 66 -3.02 -6.78 2.13
N GLY A 67 -1.84 -6.97 1.52
CA GLY A 67 -1.70 -7.72 0.28
C GLY A 67 -2.21 -9.15 0.40
N GLU A 68 -1.86 -9.85 1.49
CA GLU A 68 -2.28 -11.24 1.71
C GLU A 68 -3.79 -11.41 1.83
N HIS A 69 -4.48 -10.46 2.48
CA HIS A 69 -5.94 -10.47 2.50
C HIS A 69 -6.50 -10.30 1.09
N ILE A 70 -6.06 -9.27 0.35
CA ILE A 70 -6.49 -9.04 -1.04
C ILE A 70 -6.26 -10.28 -1.90
N ARG A 71 -5.07 -10.90 -1.79
CA ARG A 71 -4.70 -12.13 -2.50
C ARG A 71 -5.68 -13.26 -2.23
N LYS A 72 -5.92 -13.55 -0.94
CA LYS A 72 -6.79 -14.65 -0.51
C LYS A 72 -8.22 -14.43 -0.97
N PHE A 73 -8.75 -13.22 -0.84
CA PHE A 73 -10.10 -12.90 -1.32
C PHE A 73 -10.21 -13.01 -2.84
N THR A 74 -9.26 -12.46 -3.58
CA THR A 74 -9.26 -12.53 -5.05
C THR A 74 -9.18 -13.98 -5.54
N ASN A 75 -8.39 -14.82 -4.87
CA ASN A 75 -8.23 -16.23 -5.22
C ASN A 75 -9.49 -17.08 -4.98
N GLN A 76 -10.47 -16.60 -4.20
CA GLN A 76 -11.76 -17.28 -4.06
C GLN A 76 -12.60 -17.22 -5.35
N TYR A 77 -12.36 -16.21 -6.20
CA TYR A 77 -13.05 -16.05 -7.49
C TYR A 77 -12.38 -16.84 -8.60
N ARG A 78 -11.03 -16.84 -8.60
CA ARG A 78 -10.23 -17.64 -9.52
C ARG A 78 -8.86 -17.88 -8.92
N GLU A 79 -8.48 -19.15 -8.81
CA GLU A 79 -7.17 -19.54 -8.31
C GLU A 79 -6.03 -18.84 -9.08
N GLY A 80 -5.07 -18.30 -8.34
CA GLY A 80 -3.91 -17.58 -8.90
C GLY A 80 -4.22 -16.20 -9.48
N LEU A 81 -5.47 -15.71 -9.40
CA LEU A 81 -5.81 -14.36 -9.86
C LEU A 81 -5.24 -13.28 -8.93
N GLY A 82 -5.38 -13.48 -7.61
CA GLY A 82 -4.84 -12.59 -6.59
C GLY A 82 -3.31 -12.49 -6.66
N ASP A 83 -2.62 -13.63 -6.82
CA ASP A 83 -1.16 -13.65 -6.94
C ASP A 83 -0.69 -12.80 -8.14
N ARG A 84 -1.35 -12.96 -9.29
CA ARG A 84 -1.04 -12.16 -10.48
C ARG A 84 -1.42 -10.69 -10.29
N ALA A 85 -2.57 -10.38 -9.68
CA ALA A 85 -3.03 -9.01 -9.48
C ALA A 85 -2.12 -8.19 -8.55
N LEU A 86 -1.49 -8.84 -7.56
CA LEU A 86 -0.49 -8.21 -6.70
C LEU A 86 0.88 -8.02 -7.38
N GLN A 87 1.15 -8.70 -8.50
CA GLN A 87 2.42 -8.62 -9.22
C GLN A 87 2.33 -7.67 -10.41
N GLN A 88 1.22 -7.69 -11.14
CA GLN A 88 1.08 -7.01 -12.42
C GLN A 88 -0.34 -6.50 -12.65
N ASN A 89 -0.50 -5.63 -13.65
CA ASN A 89 -1.81 -5.21 -14.10
C ASN A 89 -2.52 -6.38 -14.78
N ILE A 90 -3.80 -6.54 -14.47
CA ILE A 90 -4.67 -7.54 -15.07
C ILE A 90 -5.69 -6.79 -15.92
N GLU A 91 -5.76 -7.14 -17.20
CA GLU A 91 -6.81 -6.63 -18.08
C GLU A 91 -8.16 -7.21 -17.64
N THR A 92 -9.10 -6.32 -17.34
CA THR A 92 -10.42 -6.68 -16.79
C THR A 92 -11.50 -6.80 -17.86
N GLU A 93 -11.22 -6.47 -19.12
CA GLU A 93 -12.19 -6.45 -20.22
C GLU A 93 -12.90 -7.79 -20.46
N GLN A 94 -12.24 -8.91 -20.12
CA GLN A 94 -12.78 -10.26 -20.27
C GLN A 94 -13.27 -10.86 -18.95
N ILE A 95 -13.31 -10.08 -17.86
CA ILE A 95 -13.78 -10.51 -16.55
C ILE A 95 -15.22 -10.05 -16.40
N PHE A 96 -16.14 -11.00 -16.21
CA PHE A 96 -17.56 -10.70 -16.07
C PHE A 96 -18.01 -10.53 -14.61
N ASP A 97 -17.20 -11.02 -13.66
CA ASP A 97 -17.49 -10.88 -12.25
C ASP A 97 -17.00 -9.51 -11.75
N MET A 98 -17.95 -8.60 -11.55
CA MET A 98 -17.69 -7.25 -11.03
C MET A 98 -16.92 -7.28 -9.72
N LYS A 99 -17.15 -8.28 -8.86
CA LYS A 99 -16.46 -8.38 -7.58
C LYS A 99 -15.00 -8.78 -7.75
N ALA A 100 -14.71 -9.64 -8.72
CA ALA A 100 -13.35 -9.96 -9.09
C ALA A 100 -12.62 -8.72 -9.66
N ILE A 101 -13.31 -7.89 -10.43
CA ILE A 101 -12.77 -6.61 -10.94
C ILE A 101 -12.44 -5.66 -9.78
N ASP A 102 -13.34 -5.49 -8.82
CA ASP A 102 -13.11 -4.63 -7.64
C ASP A 102 -11.87 -5.07 -6.86
N LEU A 103 -11.69 -6.38 -6.66
CA LEU A 103 -10.54 -6.93 -5.96
C LEU A 103 -9.23 -6.80 -6.75
N ILE A 104 -9.28 -6.88 -8.08
CA ILE A 104 -8.12 -6.58 -8.94
C ILE A 104 -7.74 -5.10 -8.84
N ASN A 105 -8.72 -4.21 -8.84
CA ASN A 105 -8.48 -2.77 -8.68
C ASN A 105 -7.89 -2.47 -7.29
N LEU A 106 -8.40 -3.12 -6.24
CA LEU A 106 -7.87 -3.01 -4.90
C LEU A 106 -6.41 -3.51 -4.81
N ALA A 107 -6.08 -4.62 -5.49
CA ALA A 107 -4.71 -5.11 -5.61
C ALA A 107 -3.79 -4.11 -6.32
N TRP A 108 -4.30 -3.42 -7.36
CA TRP A 108 -3.57 -2.33 -8.01
C TRP A 108 -3.34 -1.14 -7.07
N ARG A 109 -4.34 -0.72 -6.28
CA ARG A 109 -4.17 0.35 -5.27
C ARG A 109 -3.14 0.00 -4.23
N TRP A 110 -3.16 -1.24 -3.74
CA TRP A 110 -2.16 -1.73 -2.81
C TRP A 110 -0.75 -1.62 -3.39
N ARG A 111 -0.56 -1.96 -4.68
CA ARG A 111 0.73 -1.78 -5.36
C ARG A 111 1.16 -0.31 -5.44
N GLN A 112 0.22 0.62 -5.69
CA GLN A 112 0.53 2.06 -5.70
C GLN A 112 1.00 2.55 -4.33
N LEU A 113 0.29 2.17 -3.26
CA LEU A 113 0.70 2.49 -1.89
C LEU A 113 2.08 1.92 -1.56
N ARG A 114 2.29 0.62 -1.83
CA ARG A 114 3.58 -0.04 -1.58
C ARG A 114 4.72 0.64 -2.34
N GLY A 115 4.49 1.02 -3.60
CA GLY A 115 5.46 1.77 -4.39
C GLY A 115 5.78 3.13 -3.79
N ALA A 116 4.76 3.92 -3.44
CA ALA A 116 4.95 5.24 -2.83
C ALA A 116 5.69 5.16 -1.49
N LYS A 117 5.33 4.19 -0.64
CA LYS A 117 5.98 4.00 0.67
C LYS A 117 7.44 3.59 0.54
N ARG A 118 7.76 2.67 -0.39
CA ARG A 118 9.14 2.27 -0.66
C ARG A 118 10.00 3.44 -1.14
N THR A 119 9.50 4.23 -2.09
CA THR A 119 10.24 5.39 -2.58
C THR A 119 10.53 6.40 -1.46
N LEU A 120 9.55 6.63 -0.57
CA LEU A 120 9.75 7.47 0.61
C LEU A 120 10.80 6.88 1.56
N ASP A 121 10.71 5.60 1.89
CA ASP A 121 11.63 4.92 2.79
C ASP A 121 13.07 4.91 2.25
N ASP A 122 13.22 4.65 0.95
CA ASP A 122 14.51 4.67 0.25
C ASP A 122 15.11 6.08 0.27
N LYS A 123 14.31 7.14 0.04
CA LYS A 123 14.76 8.53 0.15
C LYS A 123 15.21 8.86 1.57
N MET A 124 14.43 8.48 2.58
CA MET A 124 14.76 8.69 3.99
C MET A 124 16.03 7.93 4.40
N ALA A 125 16.23 6.71 3.90
CA ALA A 125 17.44 5.94 4.12
C ALA A 125 18.66 6.59 3.47
N ALA A 126 18.53 7.08 2.22
CA ALA A 126 19.59 7.77 1.51
C ALA A 126 20.04 9.06 2.22
N ILE A 127 19.10 9.84 2.75
CA ILE A 127 19.40 11.03 3.58
C ILE A 127 20.21 10.62 4.82
N LYS A 128 19.75 9.62 5.57
CA LYS A 128 20.44 9.12 6.78
C LYS A 128 21.85 8.63 6.48
N VAL A 129 22.06 7.94 5.35
CA VAL A 129 23.39 7.47 4.94
C VAL A 129 24.29 8.65 4.58
N THR A 130 23.79 9.61 3.80
CA THR A 130 24.53 10.81 3.42
C THR A 130 24.97 11.62 4.64
N ASP A 131 24.06 11.87 5.59
CA ASP A 131 24.37 12.61 6.82
C ASP A 131 25.48 11.92 7.63
N ARG A 132 25.44 10.59 7.72
CA ARG A 132 26.48 9.81 8.39
C ARG A 132 27.83 9.92 7.70
N LEU A 133 27.87 9.89 6.37
CA LEU A 133 29.12 10.00 5.60
C LEU A 133 29.72 11.40 5.72
N LEU A 134 28.89 12.45 5.67
CA LEU A 134 29.35 13.83 5.85
C LEU A 134 29.89 14.10 7.26
N ALA A 135 29.33 13.48 8.29
CA ALA A 135 29.81 13.62 9.66
C ALA A 135 31.17 12.94 9.92
N GLN A 136 31.68 12.12 8.99
CA GLN A 136 32.97 11.45 9.08
C GLN A 136 34.12 12.23 8.39
N VAL A 137 33.80 13.34 7.73
CA VAL A 137 34.75 14.23 7.02
C VAL A 137 35.05 15.46 7.88
#